data_AF-A0A835ST27-F1
#
_entry.id   AF-A0A835ST27-F1
#
_cell.length_a   1.000
_cell.length_b   1.000
_cell.length_c   1.000
_cell.angle_alpha   90.00
_cell.angle_beta   90.00
_cell.angle_gamma   90.00
#
_symmetry.space_group_name_H-M   'P 1'
#
loop_
_entity.id
_entity.type
_entity.pdbx_description
1 polymer ?
#
loop_
_entity_poly.entity_id
_entity_poly.type
_entity_poly.pdbx_seq_one_letter_code
_entity_poly.pdbx_strand_id
1 'polypeptide(L)'
;MNPLMAVAVEPGPPHAAALLPAHHHNQQQQQQGQGQHGHAHHQGPGESGAEALRALLGRYDLVVAVGGGPAGAGLPLEQVAALDGAARRLGVGLFAGAGRGPSAWVFVDLGGEGEGGAGYSYTLKGETERRSLTYASFGAALGAGLGGIDKRTHPLYLVLRACWQFEQELGRPPAGAADVPAVRAAFDAIAAAAPAGAAAVTALLPVDLLESFVIDGAAPSAAAADGAAAAAASAAAGGLSAAAEESPAEEQEEPQGELAPVCAVVGGVVANNVLRALSAVNAPLRNFFFYSYLVRDGLGVEECFV
;
A
#
# COMPACT_ATOMS: atom_id res chain seq x y z
N MET A 1 -33.57 -14.04 2.85
CA MET A 1 -32.49 -14.99 3.21
C MET A 1 -31.19 -14.28 2.90
N ASN A 2 -30.37 -13.99 3.92
CA ASN A 2 -29.04 -13.42 3.66
C ASN A 2 -28.18 -14.52 3.03
N PRO A 3 -27.57 -14.31 1.85
CA PRO A 3 -26.56 -15.23 1.36
C PRO A 3 -25.44 -15.28 2.40
N LEU A 4 -25.09 -16.48 2.84
CA LEU A 4 -23.92 -16.69 3.69
C LEU A 4 -22.70 -16.18 2.91
N MET A 5 -22.00 -15.17 3.45
CA MET A 5 -20.74 -14.72 2.86
C MET A 5 -19.72 -15.85 3.01
N ALA A 6 -19.33 -16.47 1.90
CA ALA A 6 -18.25 -17.45 1.90
C ALA A 6 -16.92 -16.68 1.86
N VAL A 7 -16.13 -16.78 2.92
CA VAL A 7 -14.74 -16.29 2.93
C VAL A 7 -13.86 -17.43 2.45
N ALA A 8 -13.35 -17.32 1.23
CA ALA A 8 -12.35 -18.25 0.71
C ALA A 8 -10.95 -17.66 0.97
N VAL A 9 -10.12 -18.39 1.71
CA VAL A 9 -8.68 -18.14 1.82
C VAL A 9 -8.01 -19.23 0.99
N GLU A 10 -7.71 -18.95 -0.28
CA GLU A 10 -6.99 -19.89 -1.14
C GLU A 10 -5.47 -19.74 -0.89
N PRO A 11 -4.73 -20.80 -0.49
CA PRO A 11 -3.27 -20.80 -0.57
C PRO A 11 -2.90 -20.81 -2.06
N GLY A 12 -2.70 -19.62 -2.62
CA GLY A 12 -2.87 -19.39 -4.06
C GLY A 12 -1.70 -19.83 -4.94
N PRO A 13 -1.93 -20.53 -6.07
CA PRO A 13 -1.12 -20.40 -7.27
C PRO A 13 -1.50 -19.14 -8.06
N PRO A 14 -0.63 -18.67 -8.98
CA PRO A 14 0.42 -17.72 -8.63
C PRO A 14 -0.14 -16.48 -7.91
N HIS A 15 0.64 -15.91 -6.97
CA HIS A 15 0.30 -14.65 -6.30
C HIS A 15 -0.22 -13.62 -7.32
N ALA A 16 -1.32 -12.91 -7.04
CA ALA A 16 -1.80 -11.84 -7.93
C ALA A 16 -0.65 -10.88 -8.33
N ALA A 17 0.31 -10.67 -7.43
CA ALA A 17 1.58 -9.98 -7.66
C ALA A 17 2.38 -10.50 -8.87
N ALA A 18 2.43 -11.81 -9.09
CA ALA A 18 3.11 -12.44 -10.22
C ALA A 18 2.32 -12.32 -11.54
N LEU A 19 1.02 -12.04 -11.47
CA LEU A 19 0.19 -11.73 -12.64
C LEU A 19 0.20 -10.24 -13.00
N LEU A 20 0.65 -9.39 -12.07
CA LEU A 20 0.88 -7.98 -12.35
C LEU A 20 2.10 -7.83 -13.27
N PRO A 21 2.07 -6.90 -14.23
CA PRO A 21 3.19 -6.69 -15.13
C PRO A 21 4.44 -6.32 -14.32
N ALA A 22 5.48 -7.15 -14.39
CA ALA A 22 6.79 -6.78 -13.89
C ALA A 22 7.32 -5.64 -14.77
N HIS A 23 7.48 -4.45 -14.19
CA HIS A 23 7.90 -3.25 -14.95
C HIS A 23 9.38 -3.26 -15.38
N HIS A 24 10.09 -4.38 -15.21
CA HIS A 24 11.42 -4.50 -15.78
C HIS A 24 11.33 -4.45 -17.32
N HIS A 25 12.15 -3.59 -17.92
CA HIS A 25 12.65 -3.62 -19.31
C HIS A 25 12.08 -2.70 -20.42
N ASN A 26 11.02 -1.90 -20.24
CA ASN A 26 10.47 -1.21 -21.42
C ASN A 26 11.27 0.04 -21.90
N GLN A 27 12.16 0.62 -21.09
CA GLN A 27 12.97 1.77 -21.54
C GLN A 27 14.18 1.39 -22.42
N GLN A 28 14.76 0.19 -22.26
CA GLN A 28 15.93 -0.21 -23.07
C GLN A 28 15.55 -0.80 -24.43
N GLN A 29 14.39 -1.48 -24.56
CA GLN A 29 13.98 -2.08 -25.83
C GLN A 29 13.47 -1.06 -26.87
N GLN A 30 12.91 0.08 -26.43
CA GLN A 30 12.50 1.14 -27.38
C GLN A 30 13.68 1.81 -28.10
N GLN A 31 14.90 1.71 -27.58
CA GLN A 31 16.08 2.28 -28.24
C GLN A 31 16.75 1.33 -29.25
N GLN A 32 16.41 0.04 -29.30
CA GLN A 32 17.12 -0.95 -30.13
C GLN A 32 16.30 -1.53 -31.31
N GLY A 33 15.02 -1.18 -31.45
CA GLY A 33 14.07 -1.91 -32.32
C GLY A 33 13.70 -1.31 -33.69
N GLN A 34 14.44 -0.34 -34.25
CA GLN A 34 14.19 0.13 -35.62
C GLN A 34 14.85 -0.78 -36.66
N GLY A 35 14.28 -1.95 -36.91
CA GLY A 35 14.74 -2.81 -38.00
C GLY A 35 13.99 -4.12 -38.15
N GLN A 36 13.26 -4.23 -39.27
CA GLN A 36 12.72 -5.45 -39.89
C GLN A 36 11.29 -5.86 -39.51
N HIS A 37 10.39 -5.65 -40.49
CA HIS A 37 9.00 -6.09 -40.51
C HIS A 37 8.88 -7.58 -40.88
N GLY A 38 8.31 -8.37 -39.96
CA GLY A 38 7.71 -9.67 -40.25
C GLY A 38 6.46 -9.85 -39.41
N HIS A 39 5.28 -9.91 -40.05
CA HIS A 39 3.99 -10.10 -39.38
C HIS A 39 3.82 -11.55 -38.92
N ALA A 40 4.20 -11.83 -37.68
CA ALA A 40 3.70 -12.99 -36.93
C ALA A 40 2.86 -12.45 -35.76
N HIS A 41 1.59 -12.89 -35.67
CA HIS A 41 0.74 -12.65 -34.49
C HIS A 41 1.29 -13.49 -33.33
N HIS A 42 2.31 -12.96 -32.66
CA HIS A 42 2.77 -13.50 -31.38
C HIS A 42 1.92 -12.84 -30.30
N GLN A 43 1.01 -13.62 -29.69
CA GLN A 43 0.39 -13.22 -28.42
C GLN A 43 1.53 -12.99 -27.43
N GLY A 44 1.74 -11.74 -27.06
CA GLY A 44 2.82 -11.38 -26.17
C GLY A 44 2.60 -12.02 -24.80
N PRO A 45 3.66 -12.41 -24.08
CA PRO A 45 3.55 -13.01 -22.75
C PRO A 45 2.76 -12.14 -21.74
N GLY A 46 2.61 -10.84 -21.99
CA GLY A 46 1.83 -9.92 -21.16
C GLY A 46 0.30 -10.04 -21.27
N GLU A 47 -0.24 -10.49 -22.42
CA GLU A 47 -1.71 -10.60 -22.59
C GLU A 47 -2.29 -11.72 -21.72
N SER A 48 -1.55 -12.84 -21.61
CA SER A 48 -1.94 -13.98 -20.78
C SER A 48 -1.99 -13.64 -19.28
N GLY A 49 -1.05 -12.83 -18.79
CA GLY A 49 -1.02 -12.40 -17.38
C GLY A 49 -2.19 -11.47 -17.02
N ALA A 50 -2.47 -10.49 -17.87
CA ALA A 50 -3.58 -9.56 -17.68
C ALA A 50 -4.95 -10.27 -17.73
N GLU A 51 -5.11 -11.25 -18.63
CA GLU A 51 -6.32 -12.07 -18.69
C GLU A 51 -6.46 -12.96 -17.46
N ALA A 52 -5.39 -13.60 -17.01
CA ALA A 52 -5.39 -14.40 -15.78
C ALA A 52 -5.73 -13.56 -14.54
N LEU A 53 -5.15 -12.35 -14.41
CA LEU A 53 -5.48 -11.43 -13.31
C LEU A 53 -6.96 -11.03 -13.37
N ARG A 54 -7.47 -10.71 -14.56
CA ARG A 54 -8.89 -10.37 -14.74
C ARG A 54 -9.79 -11.53 -14.33
N ALA A 55 -9.48 -12.74 -14.79
CA ALA A 55 -10.23 -13.94 -14.46
C ALA A 55 -10.18 -14.23 -12.95
N LEU A 56 -9.05 -13.98 -12.29
CA LEU A 56 -8.91 -14.11 -10.85
C LEU A 56 -9.75 -13.08 -10.10
N LEU A 57 -9.59 -11.79 -10.41
CA LEU A 57 -10.28 -10.70 -9.72
C LEU A 57 -11.80 -10.78 -9.89
N GLY A 58 -12.28 -11.18 -11.08
CA GLY A 58 -13.71 -11.32 -11.35
C GLY A 58 -14.43 -12.41 -10.53
N ARG A 59 -13.71 -13.19 -9.73
CA ARG A 59 -14.28 -14.17 -8.78
C ARG A 59 -14.67 -13.55 -7.43
N TYR A 60 -14.29 -12.30 -7.17
CA TYR A 60 -14.41 -11.67 -5.86
C TYR A 60 -15.15 -10.33 -5.96
N ASP A 61 -15.93 -10.00 -4.94
CA ASP A 61 -16.55 -8.66 -4.80
C ASP A 61 -15.55 -7.64 -4.20
N LEU A 62 -14.58 -8.14 -3.43
CA LEU A 62 -13.59 -7.35 -2.71
C LEU A 62 -12.26 -8.09 -2.64
N VAL A 63 -11.16 -7.36 -2.83
CA VAL A 63 -9.80 -7.84 -2.68
C VAL A 63 -9.10 -7.09 -1.56
N VAL A 64 -8.38 -7.82 -0.71
CA VAL A 64 -7.50 -7.26 0.32
C VAL A 64 -6.07 -7.67 -0.01
N ALA A 65 -5.26 -6.68 -0.39
CA ALA A 65 -3.87 -6.84 -0.79
C ALA A 65 -2.94 -6.28 0.29
N VAL A 66 -2.49 -7.15 1.18
CA VAL A 66 -1.50 -6.85 2.22
C VAL A 66 -0.31 -7.79 2.03
N GLY A 67 0.92 -7.30 2.24
CA GLY A 67 2.14 -8.12 2.36
C GLY A 67 2.30 -9.28 1.36
N GLY A 68 3.05 -9.10 0.27
CA GLY A 68 3.15 -10.11 -0.81
C GLY A 68 4.56 -10.40 -1.33
N GLY A 69 5.59 -9.71 -0.85
CA GLY A 69 6.96 -9.98 -1.22
C GLY A 69 7.52 -11.19 -0.46
N PRO A 70 8.51 -11.92 -1.03
CA PRO A 70 9.19 -13.06 -0.39
C PRO A 70 9.96 -12.71 0.91
N ALA A 71 9.80 -11.49 1.43
CA ALA A 71 10.45 -10.99 2.63
C ALA A 71 9.52 -10.15 3.53
N GLY A 72 8.19 -10.28 3.39
CA GLY A 72 7.24 -9.48 4.18
C GLY A 72 7.11 -8.02 3.72
N ALA A 73 7.89 -7.59 2.73
CA ALA A 73 7.67 -6.30 2.08
C ALA A 73 6.28 -6.30 1.39
N GLY A 74 5.49 -5.26 1.65
CA GLY A 74 4.22 -5.01 0.95
C GLY A 74 4.39 -5.01 -0.57
N LEU A 75 3.28 -5.03 -1.31
CA LEU A 75 3.32 -4.81 -2.75
C LEU A 75 4.02 -3.48 -3.05
N PRO A 76 4.91 -3.41 -4.07
CA PRO A 76 5.36 -2.14 -4.62
C PRO A 76 4.16 -1.23 -4.92
N LEU A 77 4.30 0.07 -4.67
CA LEU A 77 3.22 1.04 -4.87
C LEU A 77 2.75 1.05 -6.33
N GLU A 78 3.64 0.80 -7.29
CA GLU A 78 3.26 0.58 -8.70
C GLU A 78 2.34 -0.62 -8.90
N GLN A 79 2.62 -1.72 -8.20
CA GLN A 79 1.77 -2.92 -8.26
C GLN A 79 0.42 -2.67 -7.59
N VAL A 80 0.39 -1.87 -6.53
CA VAL A 80 -0.88 -1.41 -5.92
C VAL A 80 -1.69 -0.58 -6.92
N ALA A 81 -1.06 0.37 -7.61
CA ALA A 81 -1.71 1.17 -8.66
C ALA A 81 -2.27 0.31 -9.81
N ALA A 82 -1.50 -0.68 -10.26
CA ALA A 82 -1.92 -1.60 -11.31
C ALA A 82 -3.08 -2.51 -10.88
N LEU A 83 -3.04 -3.01 -9.64
CA LEU A 83 -4.11 -3.82 -9.04
C LEU A 83 -5.39 -2.99 -8.87
N ASP A 84 -5.27 -1.76 -8.38
CA ASP A 84 -6.38 -0.81 -8.25
C ASP A 84 -7.05 -0.55 -9.60
N GLY A 85 -6.27 -0.22 -10.63
CA GLY A 85 -6.80 -0.02 -11.97
C GLY A 85 -7.50 -1.26 -12.54
N ALA A 86 -7.00 -2.47 -12.24
CA ALA A 86 -7.63 -3.72 -12.67
C ALA A 86 -8.93 -4.01 -11.91
N ALA A 87 -8.95 -3.82 -10.59
CA ALA A 87 -10.12 -4.01 -9.75
C ALA A 87 -11.25 -3.03 -10.11
N ARG A 88 -10.93 -1.74 -10.30
CA ARG A 88 -11.89 -0.72 -10.75
C ARG A 88 -12.55 -1.04 -12.09
N ARG A 89 -11.80 -1.58 -13.06
CA ARG A 89 -12.35 -2.01 -14.37
C ARG A 89 -13.31 -3.20 -14.28
N LEU A 90 -13.38 -3.86 -13.13
CA LEU A 90 -14.26 -5.00 -12.88
C LEU A 90 -15.35 -4.69 -11.85
N GLY A 91 -15.39 -3.46 -11.32
CA GLY A 91 -16.28 -3.11 -10.21
C GLY A 91 -15.95 -3.85 -8.91
N VAL A 92 -14.71 -4.33 -8.76
CA VAL A 92 -14.23 -5.03 -7.57
C VAL A 92 -13.61 -4.00 -6.62
N GLY A 93 -14.02 -4.00 -5.35
CA GLY A 93 -13.42 -3.11 -4.36
C GLY A 93 -12.03 -3.59 -3.94
N LEU A 94 -11.14 -2.66 -3.62
CA LEU A 94 -9.76 -2.94 -3.21
C LEU A 94 -9.46 -2.31 -1.85
N PHE A 95 -8.86 -3.09 -0.97
CA PHE A 95 -8.07 -2.63 0.17
C PHE A 95 -6.62 -3.01 -0.11
N ALA A 96 -5.69 -2.05 0.00
CA ALA A 96 -4.27 -2.31 -0.13
C ALA A 96 -3.52 -1.70 1.05
N GLY A 97 -2.45 -2.30 1.54
CA GLY A 97 -1.70 -1.72 2.64
C GLY A 97 -0.45 -2.47 3.02
N ALA A 98 0.35 -1.85 3.87
CA ALA A 98 1.56 -2.45 4.43
C ALA A 98 1.88 -1.87 5.82
N GLY A 99 2.47 -2.71 6.67
CA GLY A 99 3.20 -2.28 7.85
C GLY A 99 4.69 -2.17 7.52
N ARG A 100 5.37 -1.18 8.12
CA ARG A 100 6.81 -0.94 8.02
C ARG A 100 7.29 -0.39 9.37
N GLY A 101 7.84 -1.28 10.20
CA GLY A 101 8.30 -0.98 11.54
C GLY A 101 7.20 -0.32 12.36
N PRO A 102 7.40 0.92 12.83
CA PRO A 102 6.46 1.65 13.65
C PRO A 102 5.25 2.21 12.90
N SER A 103 5.26 2.12 11.57
CA SER A 103 4.35 2.83 10.68
C SER A 103 3.55 1.86 9.82
N ALA A 104 2.35 2.28 9.41
CA ALA A 104 1.51 1.52 8.52
C ALA A 104 0.58 2.44 7.74
N TRP A 105 0.12 1.93 6.60
CA TRP A 105 -0.86 2.61 5.77
C TRP A 105 -1.83 1.61 5.16
N VAL A 106 -3.04 2.08 4.90
CA VAL A 106 -4.08 1.37 4.16
C VAL A 106 -4.67 2.33 3.16
N PHE A 107 -4.84 1.87 1.93
CA PHE A 107 -5.59 2.51 0.87
C PHE A 107 -6.87 1.70 0.60
N VAL A 108 -7.95 2.41 0.28
CA VAL A 108 -9.25 1.84 -0.06
C VAL A 108 -9.79 2.50 -1.33
N ASP A 109 -10.18 1.68 -2.31
CA ASP A 109 -10.96 2.09 -3.47
C ASP A 109 -12.15 1.13 -3.64
N LEU A 110 -13.37 1.64 -3.42
CA LEU A 110 -14.60 0.87 -3.60
C LEU A 110 -15.37 1.25 -4.88
N GLY A 111 -14.74 1.95 -5.84
CA GLY A 111 -15.44 2.50 -7.01
C GLY A 111 -15.05 1.88 -8.36
N GLY A 112 -16.05 1.43 -9.14
CA GLY A 112 -16.05 1.15 -10.59
C GLY A 112 -17.49 0.88 -11.10
N GLU A 113 -17.96 1.20 -12.32
CA GLU A 113 -17.31 1.49 -13.62
C GLU A 113 -17.59 2.89 -14.21
N GLY A 114 -16.67 3.37 -15.07
CA GLY A 114 -16.85 4.44 -16.07
C GLY A 114 -16.12 5.78 -15.81
N GLU A 115 -15.66 6.46 -16.88
CA GLU A 115 -15.35 7.91 -16.87
C GLU A 115 -16.63 8.65 -16.43
N GLY A 116 -16.76 8.90 -15.13
CA GLY A 116 -17.99 9.41 -14.52
C GLY A 116 -18.30 8.87 -13.11
N GLY A 117 -17.60 7.83 -12.65
CA GLY A 117 -17.54 7.44 -11.23
C GLY A 117 -18.88 7.01 -10.63
N ALA A 118 -19.26 5.74 -10.82
CA ALA A 118 -20.26 5.14 -9.95
C ALA A 118 -19.74 5.15 -8.50
N GLY A 119 -20.32 6.00 -7.67
CA GLY A 119 -19.99 6.07 -6.24
C GLY A 119 -20.40 4.79 -5.51
N TYR A 120 -19.64 4.43 -4.48
CA TYR A 120 -20.00 3.36 -3.56
C TYR A 120 -21.21 3.77 -2.71
N SER A 121 -22.25 2.93 -2.68
CA SER A 121 -23.51 3.22 -2.00
C SER A 121 -23.62 2.47 -0.66
N TYR A 122 -24.04 3.16 0.40
CA TYR A 122 -24.24 2.58 1.74
C TYR A 122 -25.47 3.17 2.46
N THR A 123 -25.90 2.55 3.55
CA THR A 123 -26.90 3.10 4.49
C THR A 123 -26.30 3.24 5.89
N LEU A 124 -26.83 4.11 6.74
CA LEU A 124 -26.49 4.06 8.17
C LEU A 124 -27.28 2.96 8.88
N LYS A 125 -26.71 2.42 9.96
CA LYS A 125 -27.37 1.37 10.74
C LYS A 125 -28.72 1.87 11.27
N GLY A 126 -29.81 1.23 10.81
CA GLY A 126 -31.17 1.58 11.20
C GLY A 126 -31.84 2.63 10.30
N GLU A 127 -31.12 3.17 9.31
CA GLU A 127 -31.67 4.09 8.31
C GLU A 127 -31.96 3.36 6.99
N THR A 128 -32.96 3.83 6.26
CA THR A 128 -33.27 3.39 4.88
C THR A 128 -32.70 4.31 3.81
N GLU A 129 -32.25 5.50 4.21
CA GLU A 129 -31.65 6.47 3.28
C GLU A 129 -30.30 5.96 2.78
N ARG A 130 -30.15 5.98 1.46
CA ARG A 130 -28.94 5.56 0.77
C ARG A 130 -28.04 6.76 0.52
N ARG A 131 -26.78 6.64 0.91
CA ARG A 131 -25.71 7.63 0.74
C ARG A 131 -24.65 7.09 -0.21
N SER A 132 -23.86 7.97 -0.81
CA SER A 132 -22.81 7.61 -1.77
C SER A 132 -21.47 8.24 -1.43
N LEU A 133 -20.39 7.49 -1.66
CA LEU A 133 -19.00 7.95 -1.57
C LEU A 133 -18.31 7.80 -2.91
N THR A 134 -17.42 8.74 -3.25
CA THR A 134 -16.54 8.63 -4.42
C THR A 134 -15.11 8.37 -3.99
N TYR A 135 -14.42 7.48 -4.69
CA TYR A 135 -13.04 7.10 -4.40
C TYR A 135 -12.15 7.53 -5.57
N ALA A 136 -11.02 8.16 -5.30
CA ALA A 136 -9.97 8.33 -6.30
C ALA A 136 -9.17 7.04 -6.45
N SER A 137 -8.65 6.78 -7.66
CA SER A 137 -7.69 5.68 -7.86
C SER A 137 -6.45 5.93 -7.01
N PHE A 138 -5.72 4.87 -6.71
CA PHE A 138 -4.47 4.96 -5.99
C PHE A 138 -3.50 5.95 -6.66
N GLY A 139 -3.37 5.84 -7.99
CA GLY A 139 -2.55 6.76 -8.79
C GLY A 139 -3.08 8.20 -8.80
N ALA A 140 -4.39 8.43 -8.80
CA ALA A 140 -4.93 9.79 -8.70
C ALA A 140 -4.70 10.38 -7.30
N ALA A 141 -4.94 9.60 -6.25
CA ALA A 141 -4.81 10.03 -4.86
C ALA A 141 -3.36 10.33 -4.47
N LEU A 142 -2.39 9.52 -4.93
CA LEU A 142 -0.98 9.86 -4.80
C LEU A 142 -0.52 10.84 -5.88
N GLY A 143 -1.23 11.04 -6.98
CA GLY A 143 -0.84 11.96 -8.07
C GLY A 143 -1.32 13.41 -7.87
N ALA A 144 -2.22 13.63 -6.92
CA ALA A 144 -2.85 14.94 -6.68
C ALA A 144 -1.81 16.05 -6.41
N GLY A 145 -2.12 17.30 -6.76
CA GLY A 145 -1.26 18.43 -6.39
C GLY A 145 -1.19 18.61 -4.86
N LEU A 146 -0.07 19.12 -4.35
CA LEU A 146 0.09 19.34 -2.90
C LEU A 146 -0.66 20.59 -2.36
N GLY A 147 -1.52 21.23 -3.18
CA GLY A 147 -2.18 22.49 -2.82
C GLY A 147 -3.15 22.41 -1.64
N GLY A 148 -3.64 21.20 -1.31
CA GLY A 148 -4.53 20.95 -0.17
C GLY A 148 -3.84 20.41 1.09
N ILE A 149 -2.51 20.26 1.06
CA ILE A 149 -1.76 19.68 2.18
C ILE A 149 -1.47 20.76 3.21
N ASP A 150 -1.75 20.45 4.47
CA ASP A 150 -1.48 21.34 5.59
C ASP A 150 -0.92 20.58 6.81
N LYS A 151 -0.67 21.30 7.90
CA LYS A 151 -0.13 20.74 9.15
C LYS A 151 -1.01 19.69 9.84
N ARG A 152 -2.22 19.43 9.36
CA ARG A 152 -3.14 18.37 9.83
C ARG A 152 -2.98 17.11 9.01
N THR A 153 -2.51 17.22 7.76
CA THR A 153 -2.21 16.05 6.93
C THR A 153 -1.22 15.15 7.65
N HIS A 154 -1.49 13.85 7.65
CA HIS A 154 -0.60 12.87 8.21
C HIS A 154 0.72 12.79 7.40
N PRO A 155 1.90 12.90 8.02
CA PRO A 155 3.17 13.01 7.30
C PRO A 155 3.53 11.74 6.51
N LEU A 156 3.00 10.56 6.89
CA LEU A 156 3.15 9.34 6.07
C LEU A 156 2.61 9.48 4.65
N TYR A 157 1.63 10.36 4.40
CA TYR A 157 1.19 10.63 3.03
C TYR A 157 2.36 11.15 2.17
N LEU A 158 3.16 12.07 2.72
CA LEU A 158 4.35 12.62 2.03
C LEU A 158 5.45 11.57 1.86
N VAL A 159 5.59 10.65 2.82
CA VAL A 159 6.53 9.51 2.70
C VAL A 159 6.10 8.56 1.58
N LEU A 160 4.81 8.19 1.52
CA LEU A 160 4.27 7.36 0.44
C LEU A 160 4.47 8.01 -0.92
N ARG A 161 4.22 9.32 -1.03
CA ARG A 161 4.46 10.12 -2.23
C ARG A 161 5.91 10.04 -2.71
N ALA A 162 6.85 10.21 -1.78
CA ALA A 162 8.28 10.13 -2.08
C ALA A 162 8.68 8.72 -2.55
N CYS A 163 8.22 7.68 -1.86
CA CYS A 163 8.43 6.29 -2.25
C CYS A 163 7.85 5.99 -3.63
N TRP A 164 6.66 6.52 -3.93
CA TRP A 164 6.01 6.30 -5.22
C TRP A 164 6.78 6.96 -6.37
N GLN A 165 7.23 8.21 -6.19
CA GLN A 165 8.08 8.89 -7.16
C GLN A 165 9.40 8.15 -7.38
N PHE A 166 10.03 7.65 -6.31
CA PHE A 166 11.21 6.80 -6.40
C PHE A 166 10.96 5.53 -7.21
N GLU A 167 9.83 4.85 -6.97
CA GLU A 167 9.46 3.64 -7.72
C GLU A 167 9.25 3.92 -9.21
N GLN A 168 8.63 5.04 -9.55
CA GLN A 168 8.43 5.49 -10.93
C GLN A 168 9.76 5.76 -11.64
N GLU A 169 10.73 6.35 -10.94
CA GLU A 169 12.04 6.69 -11.50
C GLU A 169 12.96 5.48 -11.64
N LEU A 170 12.99 4.59 -10.65
CA LEU A 170 13.95 3.47 -10.61
C LEU A 170 13.35 2.11 -10.95
N GLY A 171 12.03 2.01 -11.10
CA GLY A 171 11.33 0.77 -11.44
C GLY A 171 11.41 -0.32 -10.37
N ARG A 172 11.69 0.05 -9.11
CA ARG A 172 11.76 -0.86 -7.95
C ARG A 172 11.39 -0.13 -6.66
N PRO A 173 10.85 -0.82 -5.65
CA PRO A 173 10.62 -0.23 -4.33
C PRO A 173 11.94 0.15 -3.64
N PRO A 174 11.89 1.09 -2.67
CA PRO A 174 13.02 1.34 -1.77
C PRO A 174 13.37 0.06 -1.01
N ALA A 175 14.67 -0.21 -0.89
CA ALA A 175 15.23 -1.44 -0.34
C ALA A 175 16.26 -1.14 0.77
N GLY A 176 16.00 -0.12 1.59
CA GLY A 176 16.73 0.17 2.82
C GLY A 176 17.56 1.44 2.82
N ALA A 177 18.48 1.52 3.79
CA ALA A 177 19.23 2.73 4.09
C ALA A 177 19.94 3.35 2.89
N ALA A 178 20.43 2.53 1.95
CA ALA A 178 21.10 2.99 0.73
C ALA A 178 20.18 3.82 -0.19
N ASP A 179 18.87 3.62 -0.13
CA ASP A 179 17.89 4.34 -0.96
C ASP A 179 17.36 5.60 -0.28
N VAL A 180 17.59 5.80 1.02
CA VAL A 180 17.12 6.97 1.78
C VAL A 180 17.48 8.29 1.08
N PRO A 181 18.73 8.52 0.61
CA PRO A 181 19.06 9.77 -0.09
C PRO A 181 18.28 9.97 -1.40
N ALA A 182 18.00 8.89 -2.14
CA ALA A 182 17.25 8.96 -3.39
C ALA A 182 15.75 9.19 -3.14
N VAL A 183 15.17 8.55 -2.12
CA VAL A 183 13.77 8.81 -1.70
C VAL A 183 13.63 10.24 -1.18
N ARG A 184 14.63 10.76 -0.45
CA ARG A 184 14.67 12.18 -0.05
C ARG A 184 14.70 13.11 -1.25
N ALA A 185 15.55 12.84 -2.25
CA ALA A 185 15.61 13.63 -3.47
C ALA A 185 14.28 13.63 -4.24
N ALA A 186 13.60 12.47 -4.30
CA ALA A 186 12.27 12.37 -4.88
C ALA A 186 11.23 13.22 -4.12
N PHE A 187 11.27 13.23 -2.78
CA PHE A 187 10.44 14.13 -1.97
C PHE A 187 10.73 15.61 -2.25
N ASP A 188 12.00 16.00 -2.31
CA ASP A 188 12.40 17.39 -2.54
C ASP A 188 11.95 17.88 -3.92
N ALA A 189 11.98 17.01 -4.94
CA ALA A 189 11.44 17.32 -6.26
C ALA A 189 9.92 17.56 -6.23
N ILE A 190 9.17 16.74 -5.49
CA ILE A 190 7.72 16.92 -5.30
C ILE A 190 7.44 18.23 -4.55
N ALA A 191 8.18 18.51 -3.48
CA ALA A 191 8.04 19.73 -2.68
C ALA A 191 8.37 20.99 -3.50
N ALA A 192 9.39 20.94 -4.36
CA ALA A 192 9.76 22.04 -5.26
C ALA A 192 8.66 22.40 -6.26
N ALA A 193 7.83 21.43 -6.66
CA ALA A 193 6.69 21.65 -7.54
C ALA A 193 5.43 22.17 -6.82
N ALA A 194 5.43 22.27 -5.48
CA ALA A 194 4.24 22.61 -4.70
C ALA A 194 3.91 24.12 -4.74
N PRO A 195 2.63 24.52 -4.91
CA PRO A 195 2.23 25.93 -4.90
C PRO A 195 2.53 26.68 -3.60
N ALA A 196 2.51 25.98 -2.46
CA ALA A 196 2.81 26.55 -1.14
C ALA A 196 4.30 26.89 -0.94
N GLY A 197 5.17 26.52 -1.90
CA GLY A 197 6.61 26.64 -1.83
C GLY A 197 7.27 25.46 -1.12
N ALA A 198 8.47 25.10 -1.58
CA ALA A 198 9.21 23.92 -1.12
C ALA A 198 9.37 23.89 0.41
N ALA A 199 9.80 24.99 1.02
CA ALA A 199 10.08 25.07 2.45
C ALA A 199 8.86 24.74 3.33
N ALA A 200 7.66 25.15 2.93
CA ALA A 200 6.45 24.87 3.68
C ALA A 200 6.10 23.38 3.67
N VAL A 201 6.25 22.71 2.52
CA VAL A 201 6.01 21.27 2.38
C VAL A 201 7.09 20.46 3.07
N THR A 202 8.35 20.82 2.90
CA THR A 202 9.49 20.13 3.55
C THR A 202 9.35 20.15 5.07
N ALA A 203 8.87 21.24 5.66
CA ALA A 203 8.65 21.35 7.10
C ALA A 203 7.54 20.41 7.63
N LEU A 204 6.69 19.85 6.78
CA LEU A 204 5.64 18.91 7.18
C LEU A 204 6.12 17.47 7.35
N LEU A 205 7.32 17.14 6.85
CA LEU A 205 7.87 15.79 6.90
C LEU A 205 9.00 15.70 7.94
N PRO A 206 8.78 15.06 9.09
CA PRO A 206 9.86 14.75 10.03
C PRO A 206 10.96 13.95 9.33
N VAL A 207 12.22 14.31 9.57
CA VAL A 207 13.38 13.68 8.92
C VAL A 207 13.38 12.18 9.19
N ASP A 208 13.34 11.84 10.48
CA ASP A 208 13.43 10.46 10.99
C ASP A 208 12.29 9.56 10.49
N LEU A 209 11.11 10.13 10.20
CA LEU A 209 9.97 9.34 9.72
C LEU A 209 10.22 8.76 8.33
N LEU A 210 10.83 9.52 7.42
CA LEU A 210 11.15 9.01 6.09
C LEU A 210 12.23 7.94 6.16
N GLU A 211 13.27 8.18 6.97
CA GLU A 211 14.39 7.26 7.11
C GLU A 211 13.94 5.92 7.70
N SER A 212 13.25 5.94 8.85
CA SER A 212 12.68 4.73 9.46
C SER A 212 11.73 4.03 8.48
N PHE A 213 10.82 4.72 7.81
CA PHE A 213 9.88 4.07 6.88
C PHE A 213 10.56 3.39 5.68
N VAL A 214 11.66 3.97 5.18
CA VAL A 214 12.42 3.40 4.06
C VAL A 214 13.28 2.23 4.54
N ILE A 215 13.92 2.36 5.70
CA ILE A 215 14.73 1.30 6.32
C ILE A 215 13.85 0.10 6.68
N ASP A 216 12.73 0.32 7.38
CA ASP A 216 11.79 -0.73 7.78
C ASP A 216 11.00 -1.31 6.60
N GLY A 217 10.97 -0.61 5.46
CA GLY A 217 10.46 -1.13 4.20
C GLY A 217 11.42 -2.09 3.52
N ALA A 218 12.70 -2.06 3.89
CA ALA A 218 13.69 -3.01 3.43
C ALA A 218 13.45 -4.35 4.11
N ALA A 219 13.41 -5.41 3.30
CA ALA A 219 13.47 -6.77 3.79
C ALA A 219 14.60 -6.93 4.81
N PRO A 220 14.30 -7.55 5.97
CA PRO A 220 14.61 -8.97 6.08
C PRO A 220 13.59 -9.67 6.98
N SER A 221 12.87 -10.67 6.47
CA SER A 221 12.09 -11.48 7.40
C SER A 221 11.91 -12.92 6.98
N ALA A 222 12.99 -13.70 7.14
CA ALA A 222 12.86 -15.08 7.57
C ALA A 222 12.43 -15.17 9.07
N ALA A 223 12.64 -14.12 9.87
CA ALA A 223 12.41 -14.14 11.32
C ALA A 223 10.94 -13.95 11.76
N ALA A 224 10.09 -13.20 11.04
CA ALA A 224 8.69 -13.02 11.43
C ALA A 224 7.81 -14.26 11.17
N ALA A 225 8.23 -15.17 10.29
CA ALA A 225 7.53 -16.43 10.06
C ALA A 225 7.57 -17.34 11.31
N ASP A 226 8.69 -17.35 12.03
CA ASP A 226 8.86 -18.12 13.26
C ASP A 226 8.23 -17.39 14.47
N GLY A 227 8.23 -16.06 14.46
CA GLY A 227 7.69 -15.21 15.52
C GLY A 227 6.16 -15.25 15.66
N ALA A 228 5.40 -15.38 14.57
CA ALA A 228 3.92 -15.45 14.64
C ALA A 228 3.42 -16.75 15.30
N ALA A 229 4.11 -17.87 15.06
CA ALA A 229 3.84 -19.14 15.75
C ALA A 229 4.29 -19.09 17.22
N ALA A 230 5.41 -18.43 17.52
CA ALA A 230 5.92 -18.27 18.87
C ALA A 230 5.12 -17.27 19.73
N ALA A 231 4.57 -16.19 19.15
CA ALA A 231 3.76 -15.20 19.87
C ALA A 231 2.39 -15.77 20.30
N ALA A 232 1.80 -16.65 19.49
CA ALA A 232 0.63 -17.43 19.89
C ALA A 232 0.94 -18.40 21.06
N ALA A 233 2.18 -18.86 21.19
CA ALA A 233 2.64 -19.71 22.29
C ALA A 233 3.14 -18.94 23.52
N SER A 234 3.73 -17.75 23.33
CA SER A 234 4.35 -16.92 24.38
C SER A 234 3.34 -16.10 25.18
N ALA A 235 2.15 -15.82 24.63
CA ALA A 235 1.03 -15.29 25.41
C ALA A 235 0.61 -16.20 26.59
N ALA A 236 1.12 -17.43 26.67
CA ALA A 236 0.92 -18.37 27.77
C ALA A 236 2.11 -18.48 28.75
N ALA A 237 3.26 -17.84 28.51
CA ALA A 237 4.45 -18.00 29.35
C ALA A 237 5.17 -16.67 29.58
N GLY A 238 4.86 -16.03 30.70
CA GLY A 238 5.61 -14.86 31.19
C GLY A 238 7.01 -15.27 31.67
N GLY A 239 8.03 -14.64 31.11
CA GLY A 239 9.41 -14.74 31.59
C GLY A 239 10.30 -13.71 30.89
N LEU A 240 10.76 -12.71 31.66
CA LEU A 240 11.77 -11.73 31.24
C LEU A 240 13.17 -12.33 31.43
N SER A 241 14.03 -12.23 30.40
CA SER A 241 15.47 -12.47 30.54
C SER A 241 16.25 -11.25 30.08
N ALA A 242 17.35 -11.01 30.79
CA ALA A 242 18.17 -9.80 30.80
C ALA A 242 19.12 -9.67 29.61
N ALA A 243 19.49 -8.40 29.36
CA ALA A 243 20.32 -7.88 28.31
C ALA A 243 21.80 -8.32 28.38
N ALA A 244 22.40 -8.54 27.21
CA ALA A 244 23.83 -8.59 27.02
C ALA A 244 24.29 -7.28 26.37
N GLU A 245 25.37 -6.69 26.90
CA GLU A 245 26.03 -5.50 26.36
C GLU A 245 26.86 -5.86 25.12
N GLU A 246 26.69 -5.11 24.03
CA GLU A 246 27.57 -5.13 22.85
C GLU A 246 28.23 -3.77 22.61
N SER A 247 29.40 -3.83 21.98
CA SER A 247 30.36 -2.73 21.76
C SER A 247 29.91 -1.80 20.62
N PRO A 248 30.44 -0.56 20.51
CA PRO A 248 29.96 0.41 19.53
C PRO A 248 30.55 0.11 18.14
N ALA A 249 29.94 -0.82 17.43
CA ALA A 249 29.94 -0.79 15.97
C ALA A 249 29.04 0.37 15.53
N GLU A 250 29.38 1.03 14.42
CA GLU A 250 28.55 2.09 13.82
C GLU A 250 27.09 1.63 13.81
N GLU A 251 26.22 2.29 14.59
CA GLU A 251 24.80 1.94 14.76
C GLU A 251 24.08 2.10 13.41
N GLN A 252 24.19 1.09 12.56
CA GLN A 252 23.31 0.93 11.41
C GLN A 252 21.96 0.53 11.97
N GLU A 253 20.98 1.42 11.84
CA GLU A 253 19.61 1.16 12.27
C GLU A 253 19.09 -0.08 11.53
N GLU A 254 18.96 -1.19 12.25
CA GLU A 254 18.46 -2.42 11.68
C GLU A 254 16.94 -2.29 11.43
N PRO A 255 16.45 -2.81 10.29
CA PRO A 255 15.03 -2.81 10.00
C PRO A 255 14.25 -3.57 11.08
N GLN A 256 13.26 -2.92 11.67
CA GLN A 256 12.43 -3.48 12.74
C GLN A 256 11.41 -4.50 12.21
N GLY A 257 11.22 -4.57 10.90
CA GLY A 257 10.27 -5.46 10.23
C GLY A 257 8.80 -5.11 10.53
N GLU A 258 7.91 -6.10 10.52
CA GLU A 258 6.51 -5.89 10.88
C GLU A 258 6.29 -6.04 12.39
N LEU A 259 5.90 -4.95 13.06
CA LEU A 259 5.64 -4.97 14.49
C LEU A 259 4.24 -5.50 14.78
N ALA A 260 4.15 -6.60 15.54
CA ALA A 260 2.86 -7.24 15.88
C ALA A 260 1.80 -6.27 16.46
N PRO A 261 2.13 -5.32 17.35
CA PRO A 261 1.16 -4.32 17.83
C PRO A 261 0.60 -3.43 16.72
N VAL A 262 1.45 -3.01 15.77
CA VAL A 262 1.03 -2.20 14.61
C VAL A 262 0.09 -3.01 13.71
N CYS A 263 0.47 -4.27 13.42
CA CYS A 263 -0.36 -5.17 12.62
C CYS A 263 -1.72 -5.44 13.28
N ALA A 264 -1.77 -5.58 14.61
CA ALA A 264 -3.03 -5.76 15.33
C ALA A 264 -3.95 -4.55 15.23
N VAL A 265 -3.42 -3.34 15.41
CA VAL A 265 -4.19 -2.08 15.28
C VAL A 265 -4.74 -1.94 13.87
N VAL A 266 -3.86 -2.03 12.88
CA VAL A 266 -4.20 -1.79 11.46
C VAL A 266 -5.09 -2.90 10.93
N GLY A 267 -4.80 -4.16 11.26
CA GLY A 267 -5.62 -5.31 10.89
C GLY A 267 -7.04 -5.22 11.44
N GLY A 268 -7.21 -4.73 12.67
CA GLY A 268 -8.54 -4.45 13.24
C GLY A 268 -9.31 -3.36 12.47
N VAL A 269 -8.62 -2.29 12.05
CA VAL A 269 -9.21 -1.22 11.22
C VAL A 269 -9.61 -1.75 9.84
N VAL A 270 -8.74 -2.52 9.18
CA VAL A 270 -9.02 -3.14 7.87
C VAL A 270 -10.20 -4.08 7.97
N ALA A 271 -10.20 -5.03 8.92
CA ALA A 271 -11.26 -6.02 9.07
C ALA A 271 -12.63 -5.36 9.30
N ASN A 272 -12.70 -4.31 10.14
CA ASN A 272 -13.94 -3.56 10.36
C ASN A 272 -14.43 -2.88 9.08
N ASN A 273 -13.53 -2.25 8.32
CA ASN A 273 -13.91 -1.55 7.09
C ASN A 273 -14.27 -2.51 5.95
N VAL A 274 -13.66 -3.69 5.87
CA VAL A 274 -14.08 -4.77 4.97
C VAL A 274 -15.53 -5.16 5.25
N LEU A 275 -15.91 -5.34 6.53
CA LEU A 275 -17.30 -5.64 6.89
C LEU A 275 -18.27 -4.51 6.49
N ARG A 276 -17.88 -3.24 6.62
CA ARG A 276 -18.69 -2.10 6.17
C ARG A 276 -18.83 -2.04 4.65
N ALA A 277 -17.75 -2.33 3.93
CA ALA A 277 -17.71 -2.38 2.47
C ALA A 277 -18.60 -3.50 1.91
N LEU A 278 -18.58 -4.67 2.55
CA LEU A 278 -19.35 -5.83 2.11
C LEU A 278 -20.83 -5.77 2.52
N SER A 279 -21.13 -5.23 3.70
CA SER A 279 -22.52 -5.12 4.19
C SER A 279 -23.27 -3.91 3.62
N ALA A 280 -22.57 -2.94 3.04
CA ALA A 280 -23.12 -1.63 2.69
C ALA A 280 -23.79 -0.90 3.89
N VAL A 281 -23.31 -1.19 5.12
CA VAL A 281 -23.79 -0.55 6.35
C VAL A 281 -22.67 0.28 6.99
N ASN A 282 -22.99 1.55 7.23
CA ASN A 282 -22.10 2.64 7.61
C ASN A 282 -21.06 2.99 6.55
N ALA A 283 -20.48 4.19 6.65
CA ALA A 283 -19.43 4.61 5.74
C ALA A 283 -18.15 3.77 5.99
N PRO A 284 -17.60 3.13 4.95
CA PRO A 284 -16.23 2.62 4.96
C PRO A 284 -15.23 3.77 4.94
N LEU A 285 -13.98 3.45 5.27
CA LEU A 285 -12.83 4.34 5.18
C LEU A 285 -12.66 4.93 3.77
N ARG A 286 -12.39 6.23 3.70
CA ARG A 286 -12.23 7.00 2.45
C ARG A 286 -11.08 8.01 2.55
N ASN A 287 -9.94 7.81 1.91
CA ASN A 287 -9.45 6.63 1.18
C ASN A 287 -8.14 6.09 1.74
N PHE A 288 -7.47 6.85 2.62
CA PHE A 288 -6.28 6.40 3.32
C PHE A 288 -6.51 6.32 4.82
N PHE A 289 -5.91 5.30 5.43
CA PHE A 289 -5.63 5.24 6.85
C PHE A 289 -4.12 5.29 7.03
N PHE A 290 -3.64 6.17 7.90
CA PHE A 290 -2.25 6.19 8.32
C PHE A 290 -2.15 5.94 9.81
N TYR A 291 -1.16 5.16 10.19
CA TYR A 291 -0.83 4.92 11.59
C TYR A 291 0.68 4.94 11.75
N SER A 292 1.18 5.65 12.77
CA SER A 292 2.56 5.55 13.19
C SER A 292 2.66 6.00 14.64
N TYR A 293 3.40 5.28 15.47
CA TYR A 293 3.67 5.73 16.83
C TYR A 293 4.85 6.70 16.95
N LEU A 294 5.58 6.96 15.86
CA LEU A 294 6.63 7.99 15.81
C LEU A 294 6.06 9.41 15.67
N VAL A 295 4.83 9.53 15.19
CA VAL A 295 4.17 10.82 14.94
C VAL A 295 2.76 10.81 15.52
N ARG A 296 2.19 12.01 15.74
CA ARG A 296 0.79 12.19 16.17
C ARG A 296 0.41 11.38 17.41
N ASP A 297 1.34 11.16 18.33
CA ASP A 297 1.12 10.41 19.58
C ASP A 297 0.55 8.99 19.35
N GLY A 298 0.83 8.36 18.20
CA GLY A 298 0.29 7.03 17.87
C GLY A 298 -1.17 7.01 17.44
N LEU A 299 -1.72 8.15 17.04
CA LEU A 299 -3.09 8.24 16.52
C LEU A 299 -3.16 7.75 15.07
N GLY A 300 -4.10 6.84 14.82
CA GLY A 300 -4.50 6.48 13.46
C GLY A 300 -5.38 7.58 12.86
N VAL A 301 -5.04 8.04 11.66
CA VAL A 301 -5.72 9.16 10.98
C VAL A 301 -6.28 8.69 9.64
N GLU A 302 -7.56 8.96 9.42
CA GLU A 302 -8.19 8.82 8.10
C GLU A 302 -7.97 10.09 7.29
N GLU A 303 -7.49 9.93 6.07
CA GLU A 303 -7.21 11.01 5.13
C GLU A 303 -7.91 10.74 3.79
N CYS A 304 -8.38 11.80 3.15
CA CYS A 304 -9.11 11.72 1.89
C CYS A 304 -8.42 12.58 0.83
N PHE A 305 -7.85 11.92 -0.18
CA PHE A 305 -7.24 12.57 -1.34
C PHE A 305 -8.04 12.18 -2.58
N VAL A 306 -8.74 13.16 -3.15
CA VAL A 306 -9.62 13.01 -4.33
C VAL A 306 -9.15 13.85 -5.50
#